data_AF-A0A9J6DEE9-F1
#
_entry.id   AF-A0A9J6DEE9-F1
#
_cell.length_a   1.000
_cell.length_b   1.000
_cell.length_c   1.000
_cell.angle_alpha   90.00
_cell.angle_beta   90.00
_cell.angle_gamma   90.00
#
_symmetry.space_group_name_H-M   'P 1'
#
loop_
_entity.id
_entity.type
_entity.pdbx_description
1 polymer ?
#
loop_
_entity_poly.entity_id
_entity_poly.type
_entity_poly.pdbx_seq_one_letter_code
_entity_poly.pdbx_strand_id
1 'polypeptide(L)'
;MPLSGVLNRSLRSFGSKFLRKFGFDDGAEAMKRYDIYSATNRTVAFADMVGDFVVRCPLQFLADELARRGRRVFYYVLKSEPAWLEHTDPAFDQSLLFGLPLVEHSAPSDLVALTKNVIYSWTTFAKTGHLRLFNKTPWPPYSSSRRTFVVLGQGREEISSAYRENFCDQWRSRIVGG
;
A
#
# COMPACT_ATOMS: atom_id res chain seq x y z
N MET A 1 14.47 22.03 -28.13
CA MET A 1 14.21 21.76 -26.69
C MET A 1 14.38 20.27 -26.43
N PRO A 2 15.08 19.84 -25.37
CA PRO A 2 15.25 18.42 -25.09
C PRO A 2 13.89 17.79 -24.73
N LEU A 3 13.65 16.57 -25.22
CA LEU A 3 12.41 15.80 -25.02
C LEU A 3 12.05 15.66 -23.53
N SER A 4 13.08 15.53 -22.68
CA SER A 4 12.98 15.48 -21.22
C SER A 4 12.35 16.74 -20.61
N GLY A 5 12.62 17.92 -21.18
CA GLY A 5 12.08 19.20 -20.70
C GLY A 5 10.63 19.49 -21.13
N VAL A 6 10.14 18.81 -22.17
CA VAL A 6 8.72 18.90 -22.61
C VAL A 6 7.87 17.92 -21.79
N LEU A 7 8.33 16.69 -21.62
CA LEU A 7 7.68 15.68 -20.77
C LEU A 7 7.52 16.16 -19.33
N ASN A 8 8.56 16.78 -18.77
CA ASN A 8 8.52 17.32 -17.41
C ASN A 8 7.46 18.45 -17.25
N ARG A 9 7.31 19.31 -18.26
CA ARG A 9 6.28 20.37 -18.26
C ARG A 9 4.86 19.82 -18.37
N SER A 10 4.65 18.81 -19.21
CA SER A 10 3.33 18.18 -19.38
C SER A 10 2.88 17.46 -18.11
N LEU A 11 3.77 16.65 -17.51
CA LEU A 11 3.53 15.97 -16.22
C LEU A 11 3.24 16.96 -15.10
N ARG A 12 4.02 18.05 -15.01
CA ARG A 12 3.79 19.09 -14.01
C ARG A 12 2.42 19.75 -14.19
N SER A 13 2.02 20.05 -15.42
CA SER A 13 0.71 20.65 -15.73
C SER A 13 -0.45 19.70 -15.40
N PHE A 14 -0.38 18.45 -15.87
CA PHE A 14 -1.40 17.43 -15.62
C PHE A 14 -1.50 17.08 -14.13
N GLY A 15 -0.38 16.75 -13.49
CA GLY A 15 -0.33 16.39 -12.07
C GLY A 15 -0.82 17.52 -11.17
N SER A 16 -0.45 18.77 -11.45
CA SER A 16 -0.96 19.92 -10.67
C SER A 16 -2.46 20.12 -10.85
N LYS A 17 -2.99 19.94 -12.07
CA LYS A 17 -4.45 20.02 -12.31
C LYS A 17 -5.21 18.88 -11.65
N PHE A 18 -4.68 17.66 -11.70
CA PHE A 18 -5.23 16.49 -11.03
C PHE A 18 -5.29 16.73 -9.52
N LEU A 19 -4.17 17.10 -8.90
CA LEU A 19 -4.08 17.36 -7.47
C LEU A 19 -4.97 18.54 -7.05
N ARG A 20 -5.06 19.60 -7.83
CA ARG A 20 -5.97 20.73 -7.53
C ARG A 20 -7.44 20.30 -7.49
N LYS A 21 -7.87 19.34 -8.32
CA LYS A 21 -9.23 18.77 -8.26
C LYS A 21 -9.52 18.09 -6.90
N PHE A 22 -8.47 17.66 -6.20
CA PHE A 22 -8.55 17.02 -4.88
C PHE A 22 -8.11 17.95 -3.74
N GLY A 23 -8.15 19.28 -3.95
CA GLY A 23 -7.91 20.27 -2.90
C GLY A 23 -6.43 20.60 -2.61
N PHE A 24 -5.53 20.29 -3.54
CA PHE A 24 -4.11 20.67 -3.43
C PHE A 24 -3.83 21.95 -4.21
N ASP A 25 -3.63 23.04 -3.48
CA ASP A 25 -3.26 24.34 -4.05
C ASP A 25 -1.83 24.33 -4.61
N ASP A 26 -0.93 23.53 -4.01
CA ASP A 26 0.44 23.32 -4.47
C ASP A 26 0.71 21.86 -4.82
N GLY A 27 0.19 21.43 -5.98
CA GLY A 27 0.47 20.10 -6.52
C GLY A 27 1.95 19.89 -6.90
N ALA A 28 2.72 20.96 -7.10
CA ALA A 28 4.15 20.86 -7.44
C ALA A 28 4.98 20.44 -6.22
N GLU A 29 4.67 20.96 -5.04
CA GLU A 29 5.32 20.57 -3.79
C GLU A 29 5.01 19.11 -3.41
N ALA A 30 3.75 18.68 -3.57
CA ALA A 30 3.37 17.28 -3.38
C ALA A 30 4.16 16.36 -4.33
N MET A 31 4.26 16.72 -5.62
CA MET A 31 5.00 15.92 -6.60
C MET A 31 6.52 15.89 -6.34
N LYS A 32 7.09 16.96 -5.77
CA LYS A 32 8.52 17.06 -5.46
C LYS A 32 8.94 16.04 -4.38
N ARG A 33 8.08 15.77 -3.40
CA ARG A 33 8.37 14.82 -2.30
C ARG A 33 8.45 13.37 -2.74
N TYR A 34 7.80 13.02 -3.84
CA TYR A 34 7.88 11.70 -4.47
C TYR A 34 9.04 11.60 -5.47
N ASP A 35 9.87 12.63 -5.59
CA ASP A 35 10.95 12.72 -6.57
C ASP A 35 10.50 12.43 -8.01
N ILE A 36 9.27 12.82 -8.36
CA ILE A 36 8.68 12.62 -9.70
C ILE A 36 9.49 13.31 -10.80
N TYR A 37 10.36 14.26 -10.43
CA TYR A 37 11.13 15.05 -11.35
C TYR A 37 12.54 14.49 -11.63
N SER A 38 13.13 13.68 -10.75
CA SER A 38 14.38 12.95 -11.05
C SER A 38 14.09 11.63 -11.80
N ALA A 39 15.09 11.13 -12.54
CA ALA A 39 14.87 10.58 -13.88
C ALA A 39 14.74 9.05 -14.00
N THR A 40 14.75 8.27 -12.93
CA THR A 40 14.88 6.80 -13.09
C THR A 40 13.54 6.06 -13.09
N ASN A 41 12.47 6.59 -12.46
CA ASN A 41 11.15 5.93 -12.47
C ASN A 41 9.96 6.88 -12.19
N ARG A 42 9.79 7.92 -13.00
CA ARG A 42 8.74 8.95 -12.83
C ARG A 42 7.32 8.38 -12.79
N THR A 43 7.05 7.34 -13.57
CA THR A 43 5.74 6.68 -13.61
C THR A 43 5.42 5.99 -12.29
N VAL A 44 6.36 5.24 -11.71
CA VAL A 44 6.17 4.61 -10.40
C VAL A 44 6.04 5.65 -9.30
N ALA A 45 6.85 6.72 -9.32
CA ALA A 45 6.73 7.81 -8.35
C ALA A 45 5.35 8.50 -8.39
N PHE A 46 4.81 8.73 -9.59
CA PHE A 46 3.46 9.29 -9.75
C PHE A 46 2.37 8.29 -9.33
N ALA A 47 2.51 7.01 -9.69
CA ALA A 47 1.60 5.95 -9.26
C ALA A 47 1.58 5.80 -7.73
N ASP A 48 2.74 5.91 -7.08
CA ASP A 48 2.86 5.89 -5.62
C ASP A 48 2.18 7.08 -4.98
N MET A 49 2.32 8.28 -5.55
CA MET A 49 1.63 9.48 -5.07
C MET A 49 0.11 9.31 -5.15
N VAL A 50 -0.41 8.83 -6.28
CA VAL A 50 -1.85 8.56 -6.45
C VAL A 50 -2.32 7.45 -5.52
N GLY A 51 -1.57 6.36 -5.39
CA GLY A 51 -1.90 5.22 -4.53
C GLY A 51 -1.89 5.58 -3.04
N ASP A 52 -0.94 6.41 -2.61
CA ASP A 52 -0.89 6.94 -1.25
C ASP A 52 -2.14 7.78 -0.95
N PHE A 53 -2.51 8.68 -1.86
CA PHE A 53 -3.66 9.55 -1.69
C PHE A 53 -5.01 8.81 -1.72
N VAL A 54 -5.20 7.91 -2.68
CA VAL A 54 -6.52 7.27 -2.93
C VAL A 54 -6.76 6.06 -2.02
N VAL A 55 -5.71 5.31 -1.66
CA VAL A 55 -5.87 4.01 -0.99
C VAL A 55 -5.09 3.94 0.32
N ARG A 56 -3.76 4.06 0.27
CA ARG A 56 -2.90 3.66 1.40
C ARG A 56 -3.07 4.57 2.62
N CYS A 57 -3.03 5.89 2.44
CA CYS A 57 -3.17 6.83 3.55
C CYS A 57 -4.59 6.89 4.13
N PRO A 58 -5.68 6.92 3.33
CA PRO A 58 -7.04 6.75 3.85
C PRO A 58 -7.22 5.49 4.72
N LEU A 59 -6.70 4.34 4.28
CA LEU A 59 -6.79 3.09 5.05
C LEU A 59 -6.01 3.15 6.36
N GLN A 60 -4.83 3.78 6.35
CA GLN A 60 -4.05 4.01 7.57
C GLN A 60 -4.78 4.93 8.56
N PHE A 61 -5.44 5.99 8.09
CA PHE A 61 -6.23 6.88 8.95
C PHE A 61 -7.47 6.20 9.51
N LEU A 62 -8.12 5.35 8.71
CA LEU A 62 -9.21 4.50 9.18
C LEU A 62 -8.71 3.56 10.29
N ALA A 63 -7.56 2.92 10.09
CA ALA A 63 -6.95 2.05 11.10
C ALA A 63 -6.60 2.81 12.39
N ASP A 64 -6.03 4.01 12.28
CA ASP A 64 -5.76 4.91 13.41
C ASP A 64 -7.04 5.22 14.20
N GLU A 65 -8.11 5.61 13.51
CA GLU A 65 -9.37 6.00 14.13
C GLU A 65 -10.08 4.81 14.79
N LEU A 66 -10.09 3.65 14.13
CA LEU A 66 -10.64 2.42 14.70
C LEU A 66 -9.85 1.99 15.95
N ALA A 67 -8.52 2.01 15.88
CA ALA A 67 -7.66 1.67 17.02
C ALA A 67 -7.85 2.65 18.19
N ARG A 68 -7.96 3.96 17.90
CA ARG A 68 -8.24 5.00 18.92
C ARG A 68 -9.59 4.78 19.62
N ARG A 69 -10.58 4.22 18.91
CA ARG A 69 -11.88 3.82 19.47
C ARG A 69 -11.86 2.46 20.18
N GLY A 70 -10.68 1.91 20.45
CA GLY A 70 -10.52 0.62 21.14
C GLY A 70 -10.90 -0.59 20.29
N ARG A 71 -11.01 -0.45 18.96
CA ARG A 71 -11.22 -1.60 18.07
C ARG A 71 -9.90 -2.32 17.84
N ARG A 72 -9.95 -3.66 17.81
CA ARG A 72 -8.81 -4.48 17.48
C ARG A 72 -8.66 -4.51 15.96
N VAL A 73 -7.63 -3.83 15.46
CA VAL A 73 -7.33 -3.72 14.03
C VAL A 73 -6.09 -4.53 13.72
N PHE A 74 -6.06 -5.19 12.56
CA PHE A 74 -4.85 -5.82 12.03
C PHE A 74 -4.59 -5.23 10.65
N TYR A 75 -3.35 -4.81 10.40
CA TYR A 75 -2.96 -4.15 9.16
C TYR A 75 -1.85 -4.96 8.50
N TYR A 76 -1.96 -5.21 7.20
CA TYR A 76 -0.88 -5.80 6.41
C TYR A 76 -0.58 -5.01 5.16
N VAL A 77 0.63 -5.23 4.65
CA VAL A 77 1.07 -4.76 3.34
C VAL A 77 1.48 -5.98 2.55
N LEU A 78 0.86 -6.18 1.39
CA LEU A 78 1.27 -7.21 0.45
C LEU A 78 2.49 -6.70 -0.32
N LYS A 79 3.55 -7.49 -0.38
CA LYS A 79 4.73 -7.26 -1.19
C LYS A 79 4.91 -8.46 -2.11
N SER A 80 4.66 -8.28 -3.40
CA SER A 80 4.89 -9.31 -4.40
C SER A 80 6.19 -9.03 -5.15
N GLU A 81 6.98 -10.08 -5.37
CA GLU A 81 8.12 -10.03 -6.26
C GLU A 81 7.89 -11.00 -7.43
N PRO A 82 8.30 -10.62 -8.66
CA PRO A 82 8.85 -9.31 -9.03
C PRO A 82 7.79 -8.19 -9.03
N ALA A 83 8.22 -6.98 -8.65
CA ALA A 83 7.34 -5.79 -8.48
C ALA A 83 6.51 -5.41 -9.71
N TRP A 84 6.81 -5.91 -10.91
CA TRP A 84 6.00 -5.66 -12.10
C TRP A 84 4.65 -6.39 -12.10
N LEU A 85 4.49 -7.48 -11.34
CA LEU A 85 3.18 -8.13 -11.13
C LEU A 85 2.21 -7.21 -10.35
N GLU A 86 2.71 -6.41 -9.40
CA GLU A 86 1.91 -5.42 -8.66
C GLU A 86 1.33 -4.32 -9.57
N HIS A 87 1.96 -4.08 -10.71
CA HIS A 87 1.56 -3.04 -11.66
C HIS A 87 0.62 -3.54 -12.76
N THR A 88 0.42 -4.86 -12.89
CA THR A 88 -0.40 -5.45 -13.96
C THR A 88 -1.77 -5.94 -13.50
N ASP A 89 -1.96 -6.24 -12.21
CA ASP A 89 -3.24 -6.73 -11.69
C ASP A 89 -3.69 -5.98 -10.42
N PRO A 90 -4.61 -5.01 -10.56
CA PRO A 90 -5.23 -4.33 -9.43
C PRO A 90 -5.99 -5.26 -8.45
N ALA A 91 -6.30 -6.49 -8.86
CA ALA A 91 -7.01 -7.49 -8.08
C ALA A 91 -6.09 -8.62 -7.57
N PHE A 92 -4.77 -8.40 -7.57
CA PHE A 92 -3.81 -9.42 -7.15
C PHE A 92 -4.02 -9.89 -5.69
N ASP A 93 -4.39 -8.99 -4.79
CA ASP A 93 -4.71 -9.37 -3.40
C ASP A 93 -5.95 -10.27 -3.31
N GLN A 94 -6.96 -10.02 -4.14
CA GLN A 94 -8.16 -10.82 -4.25
C GLN A 94 -7.85 -12.19 -4.87
N SER A 95 -6.99 -12.26 -5.89
CA SER A 95 -6.62 -13.52 -6.53
C SER A 95 -5.91 -14.46 -5.54
N LEU A 96 -5.04 -13.91 -4.67
CA LEU A 96 -4.44 -14.66 -3.56
C LEU A 96 -5.49 -15.10 -2.53
N LEU A 97 -6.38 -14.19 -2.12
CA LEU A 97 -7.40 -14.48 -1.12
C LEU A 97 -8.37 -15.59 -1.58
N PHE A 98 -8.74 -15.60 -2.86
CA PHE A 98 -9.64 -16.60 -3.44
C PHE A 98 -8.93 -17.84 -3.99
N GLY A 99 -7.60 -17.92 -3.86
CA GLY A 99 -6.86 -19.13 -4.16
C GLY A 99 -6.64 -19.41 -5.65
N LEU A 100 -6.67 -18.40 -6.52
CA LEU A 100 -6.45 -18.59 -7.96
C LEU A 100 -5.10 -19.28 -8.26
N PRO A 101 -3.96 -18.93 -7.61
CA PRO A 101 -2.72 -19.65 -7.83
C PRO A 101 -2.71 -21.12 -7.39
N LEU A 102 -3.70 -21.59 -6.60
CA LEU A 102 -3.77 -22.99 -6.18
C LEU A 102 -4.32 -23.91 -7.28
N VAL A 103 -5.09 -23.36 -8.23
CA VAL A 103 -5.68 -24.10 -9.35
C VAL A 103 -4.89 -23.95 -10.64
N GLU A 104 -3.94 -23.01 -10.68
CA GLU A 104 -3.07 -22.80 -11.83
C GLU A 104 -1.82 -23.68 -11.75
N HIS A 105 -1.69 -24.63 -12.69
CA HIS A 105 -0.55 -25.56 -12.71
C HIS A 105 0.81 -24.87 -12.96
N SER A 106 0.82 -23.70 -13.59
CA SER A 106 2.01 -22.89 -13.86
C SER A 106 2.41 -21.98 -12.71
N ALA A 107 1.64 -21.91 -11.62
CA ALA A 107 1.93 -20.98 -10.54
C ALA A 107 3.26 -21.32 -9.83
N PRO A 108 4.16 -20.35 -9.63
CA PRO A 108 5.38 -20.56 -8.86
C PRO A 108 5.11 -21.04 -7.43
N SER A 109 5.97 -21.91 -6.90
CA SER A 109 5.83 -22.47 -5.55
C SER A 109 5.69 -21.40 -4.46
N ASP A 110 6.43 -20.30 -4.60
CA ASP A 110 6.44 -19.22 -3.61
C ASP A 110 5.15 -18.40 -3.67
N LEU A 111 4.56 -18.27 -4.87
CA LEU A 111 3.24 -17.66 -5.05
C LEU A 111 2.14 -18.56 -4.46
N VAL A 112 2.22 -19.88 -4.65
CA VAL A 112 1.33 -20.86 -4.03
C VAL A 112 1.45 -20.79 -2.50
N ALA A 113 2.66 -20.69 -1.95
CA ALA A 113 2.88 -20.53 -0.52
C ALA A 113 2.27 -19.23 0.01
N LEU A 114 2.52 -18.10 -0.65
CA LEU A 114 1.91 -16.81 -0.30
C LEU A 114 0.38 -16.85 -0.35
N THR A 115 -0.19 -17.53 -1.34
CA THR A 115 -1.65 -17.73 -1.47
C THR A 115 -2.22 -18.47 -0.27
N LYS A 116 -1.62 -19.60 0.12
CA LYS A 116 -2.01 -20.36 1.32
C LYS A 116 -1.91 -19.51 2.58
N ASN A 117 -0.89 -18.68 2.65
CA ASN A 117 -0.61 -17.78 3.77
C ASN A 117 -1.67 -16.69 3.95
N VAL A 118 -2.09 -16.06 2.84
CA VAL A 118 -3.18 -15.09 2.82
C VAL A 118 -4.50 -15.76 3.22
N ILE A 119 -4.85 -16.89 2.60
CA ILE A 119 -6.08 -17.64 2.93
C ILE A 119 -6.10 -18.05 4.41
N TYR A 120 -4.98 -18.57 4.93
CA TYR A 120 -4.87 -18.96 6.33
C TYR A 120 -5.10 -17.78 7.28
N SER A 121 -4.50 -16.62 6.99
CA SER A 121 -4.66 -15.41 7.79
C SER A 121 -6.11 -14.93 7.80
N TRP A 122 -6.73 -14.79 6.63
CA TRP A 122 -8.12 -14.33 6.51
C TRP A 122 -9.12 -15.28 7.17
N THR A 123 -8.96 -16.60 6.97
CA THR A 123 -9.84 -17.60 7.60
C THR A 123 -9.64 -17.68 9.11
N THR A 124 -8.40 -17.53 9.61
CA THR A 124 -8.11 -17.50 11.05
C THR A 124 -8.70 -16.27 11.71
N PHE A 125 -8.59 -15.10 11.07
CA PHE A 125 -9.22 -13.87 11.53
C PHE A 125 -10.75 -14.04 11.61
N ALA A 126 -11.39 -14.57 10.56
CA ALA A 126 -12.82 -14.81 10.55
C ALA A 126 -13.28 -15.79 11.64
N LYS A 127 -12.50 -16.85 11.90
CA LYS A 127 -12.84 -17.87 12.91
C LYS A 127 -12.62 -17.39 14.35
N THR A 128 -11.57 -16.62 14.62
CA THR A 128 -11.09 -16.40 15.99
C THR A 128 -10.80 -14.96 16.35
N GLY A 129 -10.60 -14.07 15.38
CA GLY A 129 -10.14 -12.70 15.60
C GLY A 129 -8.72 -12.58 16.19
N HIS A 130 -7.94 -13.67 16.19
CA HIS A 130 -6.56 -13.71 16.71
C HIS A 130 -5.60 -14.26 15.65
N LEU A 131 -4.81 -13.36 15.07
CA LEU A 131 -3.85 -13.70 14.02
C LEU A 131 -2.48 -14.10 14.58
N ARG A 132 -1.77 -14.93 13.82
CA ARG A 132 -0.39 -15.35 14.10
C ARG A 132 0.38 -15.43 12.78
N LEU A 133 1.67 -15.15 12.86
CA LEU A 133 2.63 -15.40 11.81
C LEU A 133 2.87 -16.92 11.64
N PHE A 134 3.51 -17.34 10.55
CA PHE A 134 3.86 -18.74 10.28
C PHE A 134 4.78 -19.34 11.34
N ASN A 135 5.69 -18.53 11.88
CA ASN A 135 6.54 -18.94 13.00
C ASN A 135 5.80 -18.98 14.35
N LYS A 136 4.46 -18.87 14.35
CA LYS A 136 3.55 -18.87 15.50
C LYS A 136 3.66 -17.64 16.40
N THR A 137 4.46 -16.64 16.02
CA THR A 137 4.50 -15.34 16.71
C THR A 137 3.13 -14.69 16.60
N PRO A 138 2.56 -14.17 17.71
CA PRO A 138 1.30 -13.42 17.64
C PRO A 138 1.42 -12.24 16.68
N TRP A 139 0.43 -12.09 15.80
CA TRP A 139 0.33 -10.89 14.97
C TRP A 139 -0.12 -9.74 15.88
N PRO A 140 0.67 -8.67 16.03
CA PRO A 140 0.32 -7.58 16.93
C PRO A 140 -0.87 -6.79 16.39
N PRO A 141 -1.86 -6.43 17.21
CA PRO A 141 -2.88 -5.49 16.78
C PRO A 141 -2.23 -4.15 16.40
N TYR A 142 -2.77 -3.52 15.38
CA TYR A 142 -2.42 -2.18 14.97
C TYR A 142 -2.64 -1.21 16.14
N SER A 143 -1.67 -0.31 16.35
CA SER A 143 -1.79 0.78 17.31
C SER A 143 -1.52 2.10 16.61
N SER A 144 -2.30 3.14 16.91
CA SER A 144 -2.12 4.47 16.30
C SER A 144 -0.77 5.12 16.66
N SER A 145 -0.14 4.70 17.76
CA SER A 145 1.16 5.23 18.20
C SER A 145 2.36 4.60 17.50
N ARG A 146 2.30 3.30 17.17
CA ARG A 146 3.41 2.57 16.53
C ARG A 146 3.14 2.26 15.05
N ARG A 147 1.89 2.43 14.62
CA ARG A 147 1.35 2.08 13.30
C ARG A 147 1.90 0.74 12.80
N THR A 148 1.83 -0.25 13.67
CA THR A 148 2.41 -1.58 13.45
C THR A 148 1.60 -2.36 12.42
N PHE A 149 2.30 -3.01 11.51
CA PHE A 149 1.71 -3.83 10.45
C PHE A 149 2.56 -5.06 10.18
N VAL A 150 2.03 -5.99 9.37
CA VAL A 150 2.78 -7.14 8.87
C VAL A 150 2.98 -7.01 7.37
N VAL A 151 4.20 -7.26 6.90
CA VAL A 151 4.48 -7.42 5.47
C VAL A 151 4.24 -8.88 5.13
N LEU A 152 3.40 -9.14 4.13
CA LEU A 152 3.18 -10.47 3.54
C LEU A 152 3.82 -10.50 2.16
N GLY A 153 4.72 -11.44 1.91
CA GLY A 153 5.34 -11.64 0.60
C GLY A 153 5.84 -13.05 0.37
N GLN A 154 6.37 -13.31 -0.83
CA GLN A 154 6.97 -14.58 -1.19
C GLN A 154 8.18 -14.87 -0.27
N GLY A 155 8.07 -15.90 0.57
CA GLY A 155 9.10 -16.26 1.55
C GLY A 155 9.33 -15.20 2.66
N ARG A 156 8.49 -14.17 2.76
CA ARG A 156 8.65 -13.06 3.71
C ARG A 156 7.39 -12.82 4.50
N GLU A 157 7.54 -12.87 5.82
CA GLU A 157 6.53 -12.42 6.75
C GLU A 157 7.23 -11.73 7.93
N GLU A 158 6.99 -10.43 8.08
CA GLU A 158 7.67 -9.63 9.11
C GLU A 158 6.74 -8.60 9.74
N ILE A 159 6.92 -8.38 11.04
CA ILE A 159 6.30 -7.26 11.74
C ILE A 159 7.15 -6.02 11.46
N SER A 160 6.50 -4.95 11.04
CA SER A 160 7.13 -3.66 10.78
C SER A 160 6.29 -2.52 11.34
N SER A 161 6.82 -1.30 11.26
CA SER A 161 6.19 -0.08 11.75
C SER A 161 6.48 1.07 10.80
N ALA A 162 5.73 2.16 10.95
CA ALA A 162 5.91 3.38 10.18
C ALA A 162 5.74 3.20 8.66
N TYR A 163 4.71 2.46 8.23
CA TYR A 163 4.38 2.35 6.80
C TYR A 163 4.03 3.72 6.21
N ARG A 164 4.89 4.21 5.30
CA ARG A 164 4.72 5.46 4.52
C ARG A 164 4.34 6.70 5.34
N GLU A 165 4.71 6.78 6.62
CA GLU A 165 4.26 7.87 7.51
C GLU A 165 4.59 9.27 7.00
N ASN A 166 5.83 9.46 6.55
CA ASN A 166 6.30 10.74 6.00
C ASN A 166 5.45 11.24 4.82
N PHE A 167 4.87 10.32 4.05
CA PHE A 167 3.95 10.65 2.97
C PHE A 167 2.53 10.85 3.52
N CYS A 168 2.04 9.95 4.36
CA CYS A 168 0.67 10.03 4.84
C CYS A 168 0.41 11.24 5.74
N ASP A 169 1.34 11.65 6.59
CA ASP A 169 1.11 12.81 7.47
C ASP A 169 0.89 14.11 6.69
N GLN A 170 1.43 14.24 5.47
CA GLN A 170 1.16 15.37 4.59
C GLN A 170 -0.28 15.37 4.05
N TRP A 171 -0.83 14.17 3.81
CA TRP A 171 -2.17 13.99 3.25
C TRP A 171 -3.25 14.09 4.34
N ARG A 172 -2.90 13.88 5.62
CA ARG A 172 -3.83 13.80 6.75
C ARG A 172 -4.80 14.98 6.82
N SER A 173 -4.30 16.22 6.77
CA SER A 173 -5.13 17.42 6.88
C SER A 173 -6.15 17.54 5.74
N ARG A 174 -5.89 16.94 4.58
CA ARG A 174 -6.73 17.02 3.38
C ARG A 174 -7.73 15.87 3.27
N ILE A 175 -7.43 14.72 3.89
CA ILE A 175 -8.27 13.53 3.86
C ILE A 175 -9.18 13.45 5.09
N VAL A 176 -8.68 13.85 6.27
CA VAL A 176 -9.42 13.77 7.54
C VAL A 176 -10.03 15.11 7.94
N GLY A 177 -9.54 16.23 7.39
CA GLY A 177 -9.94 17.60 7.73
C GLY A 177 -10.81 18.31 6.69
N GLY A 178 -11.52 17.57 5.85
CA GLY A 178 -12.53 18.08 4.91
C GLY A 178 -13.94 17.90 5.42
#